data_AF-A0A914MRM3-F1
#
_entry.id   AF-A0A914MRM3-F1
#
_cell.length_a   1.000
_cell.length_b   1.000
_cell.length_c   1.000
_cell.angle_alpha   90.00
_cell.angle_beta   90.00
_cell.angle_gamma   90.00
#
_symmetry.space_group_name_H-M   'P 1'
#
loop_
_entity.id
_entity.type
_entity.pdbx_description
1 polymer ?
#
loop_
_entity_poly.entity_id
_entity_poly.type
_entity_poly.pdbx_seq_one_letter_code
_entity_poly.pdbx_strand_id
1 'polypeptide(L)' 'MPKAYIRLSAGREQMEDELQALCFLAGANSLFYGEKLLTAANPTPEHDLNLLKRLGMSGETIEENKEGEC' A
#
# COMPACT_ATOMS: atom_id res chain seq x y z
N MET A 1 2.00 12.30 -14.57
CA MET A 1 2.45 13.01 -13.35
C MET A 1 3.59 12.23 -12.71
N PRO A 2 4.86 12.44 -13.10
CA PRO A 2 5.95 11.54 -12.72
C PRO A 2 6.33 11.52 -11.23
N LYS A 3 6.02 12.59 -10.48
CA LYS A 3 6.32 12.72 -9.05
C LYS A 3 5.14 12.39 -8.12
N ALA A 4 4.00 12.00 -8.69
CA ALA A 4 2.80 11.78 -7.90
C ALA A 4 2.80 10.40 -7.26
N TYR A 5 2.19 10.29 -6.09
CA TYR A 5 1.84 9.01 -5.50
C TYR A 5 0.53 8.51 -6.13
N ILE A 6 0.59 7.33 -6.74
CA ILE A 6 -0.54 6.58 -7.27
C ILE A 6 -0.85 5.47 -6.27
N ARG A 7 -1.97 5.60 -5.56
CA ARG A 7 -2.37 4.66 -4.49
C ARG A 7 -3.24 3.53 -5.02
N LEU A 8 -2.74 2.30 -4.92
CA LEU A 8 -3.56 1.10 -5.05
C LEU A 8 -4.45 0.99 -3.80
N SER A 9 -5.72 1.34 -3.98
CA SER A 9 -6.62 1.69 -2.87
C SER A 9 -7.54 0.52 -2.48
N ALA A 10 -8.86 0.70 -2.52
CA ALA A 10 -9.82 -0.32 -2.18
C ALA A 10 -9.83 -1.49 -3.18
N GLY A 11 -10.26 -2.66 -2.72
CA GLY A 11 -10.41 -3.86 -3.54
C GLY A 11 -9.25 -4.85 -3.47
N ARG A 12 -8.14 -4.50 -2.80
CA ARG A 12 -6.94 -5.35 -2.73
C ARG A 12 -7.18 -6.70 -2.06
N GLU A 13 -8.11 -6.76 -1.12
CA GLU A 13 -8.52 -8.02 -0.48
C GLU A 13 -9.04 -9.05 -1.49
N GLN A 14 -9.62 -8.60 -2.60
CA GLN A 14 -10.13 -9.47 -3.67
C GLN A 14 -9.17 -9.61 -4.85
N MET A 15 -7.97 -8.99 -4.79
CA MET A 15 -6.99 -9.05 -5.87
C MET A 15 -5.94 -10.12 -5.58
N GLU A 16 -5.70 -10.98 -6.56
CA GLU A 16 -4.57 -11.90 -6.56
C GLU A 16 -3.24 -11.13 -6.52
N ASP A 17 -2.20 -11.75 -5.93
CA ASP A 17 -0.87 -11.17 -5.78
C ASP A 17 -0.27 -10.73 -7.12
N GLU A 18 -0.48 -11.50 -8.18
CA GLU A 18 0.03 -11.20 -9.52
C GLU A 18 -0.59 -9.92 -10.09
N LEU A 19 -1.87 -9.69 -9.81
CA LEU A 19 -2.55 -8.47 -10.23
C LEU A 19 -2.00 -7.26 -9.46
N GLN A 20 -1.80 -7.40 -8.16
CA GLN A 20 -1.20 -6.33 -7.36
C GLN A 20 0.23 -6.03 -7.82
N ALA A 21 1.03 -7.06 -8.09
CA ALA A 21 2.38 -6.93 -8.66
C ALA A 21 2.36 -6.18 -10.00
N LEU A 22 1.42 -6.50 -10.88
CA LEU A 22 1.24 -5.79 -12.15
C LEU A 22 0.87 -4.32 -11.93
N CYS A 23 0.03 -4.00 -10.95
CA CYS A 23 -0.30 -2.61 -10.61
C CYS A 23 0.93 -1.82 -10.14
N PHE A 24 1.80 -2.42 -9.32
CA PHE A 24 3.06 -1.78 -8.92
C PHE A 24 3.99 -1.56 -10.10
N LEU A 25 4.10 -2.54 -11.01
CA LEU A 25 4.86 -2.40 -12.26
C LEU A 25 4.29 -1.28 -13.17
N ALA A 26 2.96 -1.13 -13.21
CA ALA A 26 2.27 -0.10 -13.99
C ALA A 26 2.42 1.32 -13.40
N GLY A 27 3.00 1.46 -12.20
CA GLY A 27 3.31 2.74 -11.58
C GLY A 27 2.54 3.06 -10.30
N ALA A 28 1.74 2.13 -9.76
CA ALA A 28 1.27 2.27 -8.38
C ALA A 28 2.47 2.24 -7.43
N ASN A 29 2.48 3.12 -6.43
CA ASN A 29 3.60 3.28 -5.49
C ASN A 29 3.15 3.65 -4.07
N SER A 30 1.88 3.42 -3.75
CA SER A 30 1.29 3.63 -2.42
C SER A 30 0.12 2.66 -2.21
N LEU A 31 -0.16 2.28 -0.98
CA LEU A 31 -1.29 1.44 -0.59
C LEU A 31 -1.81 1.83 0.81
N PHE A 32 -2.99 1.35 1.19
CA PHE A 32 -3.44 1.41 2.58
C PHE A 32 -2.89 0.21 3.36
N TYR A 33 -2.20 0.48 4.45
CA TYR A 33 -1.60 -0.52 5.33
C TYR A 33 -2.40 -0.63 6.64
N GLY A 34 -2.79 -1.86 7.00
CA GLY A 34 -3.66 -2.16 8.13
C GLY A 34 -4.75 -3.17 7.78
N GLU A 35 -5.42 -3.74 8.77
CA GLU A 35 -6.38 -4.84 8.56
C GLU A 35 -7.74 -4.39 7.98
N LYS A 36 -8.02 -3.09 7.97
CA LYS A 36 -9.30 -2.55 7.49
C LYS A 36 -9.15 -1.18 6.86
N LEU A 37 -10.06 -0.90 5.93
CA LEU A 37 -10.33 0.44 5.41
C LEU A 37 -11.36 1.12 6.33
N LEU A 38 -12.09 2.10 5.78
CA LEU A 38 -13.12 2.81 6.52
C LEU A 38 -14.27 1.89 6.98
N THR A 39 -14.75 1.01 6.10
CA THR A 39 -15.89 0.10 6.37
C THR A 39 -15.71 -1.31 5.82
N ALA A 40 -14.57 -1.60 5.18
CA ALA A 40 -14.33 -2.85 4.48
C ALA A 40 -13.01 -3.48 4.92
N ALA A 41 -12.87 -4.79 4.71
CA ALA A 41 -11.63 -5.52 4.93
C ALA A 41 -10.53 -5.03 3.99
N ASN A 42 -9.28 -5.13 4.46
CA ASN A 42 -8.07 -4.85 3.70
C ASN A 42 -7.11 -6.03 3.92
N PRO A 43 -6.17 -6.30 2.99
CA PRO A 43 -5.17 -7.32 3.21
C PRO A 43 -4.44 -7.11 4.52
N THR A 44 -4.09 -8.21 5.17
CA THR A 44 -3.40 -8.13 6.46
C THR A 44 -2.03 -7.46 6.29
N PRO A 45 -1.54 -6.76 7.32
CA PRO A 45 -0.19 -6.20 7.32
C PRO A 45 0.89 -7.22 6.93
N GLU A 46 0.77 -8.45 7.40
CA GLU A 46 1.71 -9.53 7.09
C GLU A 46 1.67 -9.95 5.62
N HIS A 47 0.47 -10.03 5.02
CA HIS A 47 0.30 -10.31 3.60
C HIS A 47 0.97 -9.22 2.74
N ASP A 48 0.73 -7.94 3.06
CA ASP A 48 1.34 -6.79 2.37
C ASP A 48 2.87 -6.82 2.46
N LEU A 49 3.41 -7.08 3.66
CA LEU A 49 4.85 -7.17 3.86
C LEU A 49 5.46 -8.35 3.08
N ASN A 50 4.78 -9.49 3.03
CA ASN A 50 5.25 -10.65 2.29
C ASN A 50 5.26 -10.38 0.77
N LEU A 51 4.18 -9.81 0.25
CA LEU A 51 4.06 -9.41 -1.15
C LEU A 51 5.17 -8.43 -1.55
N LEU A 52 5.32 -7.32 -0.80
CA LEU A 52 6.35 -6.33 -1.07
C LEU A 52 7.76 -6.94 -1.02
N LYS A 53 8.03 -7.81 -0.04
CA LYS A 53 9.31 -8.52 0.07
C LYS A 53 9.58 -9.42 -1.14
N ARG A 54 8.58 -10.16 -1.64
CA ARG A 54 8.69 -10.98 -2.85
C ARG A 54 8.95 -10.14 -4.10
N LEU A 55 8.40 -8.93 -4.16
CA LEU A 55 8.62 -7.97 -5.24
C LEU A 55 9.93 -7.17 -5.10
N GLY A 56 10.69 -7.36 -4.01
CA GLY A 56 11.92 -6.59 -3.74
C GLY A 56 11.65 -5.12 -3.40
N MET A 57 10.44 -4.80 -2.93
CA MET A 57 10.01 -3.46 -2.54
C MET A 57 9.99 -3.31 -1.01
N SER A 58 10.18 -2.09 -0.54
CA SER A 58 10.09 -1.71 0.87
C SER A 58 9.11 -0.57 1.06
N GLY A 59 8.33 -0.60 2.14
CA GLY A 59 7.51 0.55 2.53
C GLY A 59 8.38 1.73 2.95
N GLU A 60 7.98 2.94 2.55
CA GLU A 60 8.54 4.18 3.07
C GLU A 60 7.87 4.47 4.42
N THR A 61 8.65 4.48 5.51
CA THR A 61 8.15 4.92 6.82
C THR A 61 8.07 6.44 6.80
N ILE A 62 6.86 6.99 6.74
CA ILE A 62 6.67 8.44 6.91
C ILE A 62 6.75 8.71 8.42
N GLU A 63 7.83 9.35 8.87
CA GLU A 63 7.91 9.85 10.24
C GLU A 63 6.83 10.93 10.44
N GLU A 64 5.96 10.76 11.44
CA GLU A 64 4.99 11.79 11.81
C GLU A 64 5.74 13.02 12.36
N ASN A 65 5.84 14.08 11.57
CA ASN A 65 6.23 15.39 12.09
C ASN A 65 5.16 15.84 13.10
N LYS A 66 5.49 15.79 14.38
CA LYS A 66 4.74 16.44 15.46
C LYS A 66 4.88 17.96 15.37
N GLU A 67 4.30 18.58 14.36
CA GLU A 67 4.11 20.03 14.31
C GLU A 67 2.61 20.31 14.24
N GLY A 68 2.00 20.60 15.40
CA GLY A 68 0.57 20.92 15.46
C GLY A 68 -0.11 20.98 16.83
N GLU A 69 0.60 20.95 17.96
CA GLU A 69 0.01 21.43 19.22
C GLU A 69 0.04 22.96 19.19
N CYS A 70 -1.12 23.56 18.93
CA CYS A 70 -1.39 24.97 19.17
C CYS A 70 -2.23 25.11 20.45
#